data_AF-A0A1T5AP34-F1
#
_entry.id   AF-A0A1T5AP34-F1
#
_cell.length_a   1.000
_cell.length_b   1.000
_cell.length_c   1.000
_cell.angle_alpha   90.00
_cell.angle_beta   90.00
_cell.angle_gamma   90.00
#
_symmetry.space_group_name_H-M   'P 1'
#
loop_
_entity.id
_entity.type
_entity.pdbx_description
1 polymer ?
#
loop_
_entity_poly.entity_id
_entity_poly.type
_entity_poly.pdbx_seq_one_letter_code
_entity_poly.pdbx_strand_id
1 'polypeptide(L)'
;METKTDMKYNCPIQYTLDLIGGKWKLIIIWHLATEGIMRYSELRRSLKGITHKMLSQQLKELESDGFIHREEYPQVPPKVEYSLTDFGKSILPVLKGMSEWGTSNMNK
;
A
#
# COMPACT_ATOMS: atom_id res chain seq x y z
N MET A 1 2.04 -2.96 31.80
CA MET A 1 1.09 -3.84 31.09
C MET A 1 1.68 -4.04 29.71
N GLU A 2 2.51 -5.08 29.55
CA GLU A 2 3.20 -5.37 28.30
C GLU A 2 2.20 -6.03 27.34
N THR A 3 1.92 -5.36 26.23
CA THR A 3 1.05 -5.89 25.17
C THR A 3 1.81 -6.94 24.37
N LYS A 4 1.16 -8.08 24.07
CA LYS A 4 1.66 -9.34 23.48
C LYS A 4 2.45 -9.28 22.13
N THR A 5 3.03 -8.16 21.75
CA THR A 5 3.73 -7.96 20.47
C THR A 5 5.25 -8.19 20.56
N ASP A 6 5.82 -8.33 21.76
CA ASP A 6 7.27 -8.24 22.03
C ASP A 6 8.14 -9.48 21.73
N MET A 7 7.75 -10.42 20.86
CA MET A 7 8.61 -11.58 20.55
C MET A 7 8.77 -11.94 19.07
N LYS A 8 8.23 -11.16 18.12
CA LYS A 8 8.32 -11.53 16.69
C LYS A 8 9.36 -10.74 15.88
N TYR A 9 9.73 -9.52 16.29
CA TYR A 9 10.63 -8.67 15.52
C TYR A 9 11.67 -7.99 16.40
N ASN A 10 12.91 -8.51 16.39
CA ASN A 10 14.06 -7.84 17.00
C ASN A 10 14.65 -6.73 16.11
N CYS A 11 14.11 -6.55 14.89
CA CYS A 11 14.60 -5.60 13.91
C CYS A 11 13.43 -4.78 13.34
N PRO A 12 13.34 -3.47 13.62
CA PRO A 12 12.28 -2.60 13.08
C PRO A 12 12.24 -2.56 11.55
N ILE A 13 13.38 -2.75 10.89
CA ILE A 13 13.46 -2.86 9.42
C ILE A 13 12.76 -4.14 8.95
N GLN A 14 12.98 -5.27 9.62
CA GLN A 14 12.32 -6.53 9.29
C GLN A 14 10.80 -6.41 9.44
N TYR A 15 10.34 -5.84 10.56
CA TYR A 15 8.91 -5.56 10.76
C TYR A 15 8.32 -4.72 9.62
N THR A 16 9.03 -3.66 9.22
CA THR A 16 8.60 -2.80 8.12
C THR A 16 8.51 -3.59 6.80
N LEU A 17 9.53 -4.40 6.48
CA LEU A 17 9.55 -5.23 5.28
C LEU A 17 8.46 -6.31 5.27
N ASP A 18 8.08 -6.85 6.42
CA ASP A 18 6.98 -7.82 6.48
C ASP A 18 5.61 -7.18 6.22
N LEU A 19 5.43 -5.92 6.61
CA LEU A 19 4.21 -5.18 6.32
C LEU A 19 4.11 -4.74 4.86
N ILE A 20 5.17 -4.13 4.32
CA ILE A 20 5.11 -3.43 3.03
C ILE A 20 6.04 -3.97 1.95
N GLY A 21 6.79 -5.03 2.25
CA GLY A 21 7.64 -5.70 1.30
C GLY A 21 6.87 -6.34 0.15
N GLY A 22 7.61 -6.69 -0.89
CA GLY A 22 7.07 -7.23 -2.13
C GLY A 22 6.88 -6.17 -3.21
N LYS A 23 6.54 -6.64 -4.42
CA LYS A 23 6.55 -5.80 -5.63
C LYS A 23 5.43 -4.75 -5.64
N TRP A 24 4.26 -5.05 -5.08
CA TRP A 24 3.04 -4.31 -5.38
C TRP A 24 2.56 -3.38 -4.26
N LYS A 25 2.74 -3.74 -2.99
CA LYS A 25 2.23 -2.96 -1.84
C LYS A 25 2.68 -1.50 -1.89
N LEU A 26 3.98 -1.26 -2.02
CA LEU A 26 4.53 0.10 -2.09
C LEU A 26 4.06 0.88 -3.32
N ILE A 27 3.91 0.22 -4.47
CA ILE A 27 3.44 0.88 -5.70
C ILE A 27 1.95 1.28 -5.57
N ILE A 28 1.13 0.43 -4.93
CA ILE A 28 -0.28 0.75 -4.62
C ILE A 28 -0.36 1.94 -3.68
N ILE A 29 0.39 1.92 -2.57
CA ILE A 29 0.43 3.02 -1.60
C ILE A 29 0.85 4.32 -2.28
N TRP A 30 1.88 4.27 -3.13
CA TRP A 30 2.36 5.43 -3.88
C TRP A 30 1.27 6.03 -4.78
N HIS A 31 0.56 5.20 -5.55
CA HIS A 31 -0.54 5.71 -6.40
C HIS A 31 -1.68 6.32 -5.59
N LEU A 32 -2.07 5.71 -4.47
CA LEU A 32 -3.10 6.29 -3.59
C LEU A 32 -2.63 7.59 -2.94
N ALA A 33 -1.33 7.75 -2.71
CA ALA A 33 -0.75 8.98 -2.18
C ALA A 33 -0.78 10.12 -3.21
N THR A 34 -0.50 9.83 -4.48
CA THR A 34 -0.37 10.85 -5.53
C THR A 34 -1.68 11.18 -6.23
N GLU A 35 -2.54 10.18 -6.43
CA GLU A 35 -3.83 10.33 -7.12
C GLU A 35 -5.01 10.50 -6.16
N GLY A 36 -4.81 10.18 -4.87
CA GLY A 36 -5.87 10.23 -3.85
C GLY A 36 -6.78 9.01 -3.88
N ILE A 37 -8.10 9.24 -3.92
CA ILE A 37 -9.11 8.18 -3.91
C ILE A 37 -9.16 7.52 -5.30
N MET A 38 -9.03 6.20 -5.36
CA MET A 38 -9.04 5.45 -6.61
C MET A 38 -9.97 4.25 -6.58
N ARG A 39 -10.57 3.91 -7.72
CA ARG A 39 -11.32 2.67 -7.94
C ARG A 39 -10.39 1.52 -8.29
N TYR A 40 -10.88 0.29 -8.13
CA TYR A 40 -10.14 -0.93 -8.48
C TYR A 40 -9.60 -0.92 -9.92
N SER A 41 -10.42 -0.50 -10.88
CA SER A 41 -10.05 -0.46 -12.31
C SER A 41 -8.95 0.56 -12.61
N GLU A 42 -8.95 1.69 -11.89
CA GLU A 42 -7.94 2.75 -12.03
C GLU A 42 -6.60 2.26 -11.47
N LEU A 43 -6.60 1.71 -10.24
CA LEU A 43 -5.42 1.07 -9.66
C LEU A 43 -4.83 0.00 -10.58
N ARG A 44 -5.67 -0.91 -11.10
CA ARG A 44 -5.21 -1.96 -12.00
C ARG A 44 -4.58 -1.40 -13.28
N ARG A 45 -5.13 -0.32 -13.82
CA ARG A 45 -4.61 0.31 -15.05
C ARG A 45 -3.27 0.98 -14.81
N SER A 46 -3.08 1.60 -13.64
CA SER A 46 -1.80 2.21 -13.25
C SER A 46 -0.70 1.15 -13.02
N LEU A 47 -1.07 -0.02 -12.53
CA LEU A 47 -0.17 -1.12 -12.20
C LEU A 47 0.05 -2.09 -13.38
N LYS A 48 0.78 -1.65 -14.40
CA LYS A 48 1.05 -2.48 -15.60
C LYS A 48 1.62 -3.86 -15.23
N GLY A 49 0.93 -4.92 -15.67
CA GLY A 49 1.35 -6.30 -15.47
C GLY A 49 0.84 -6.95 -14.18
N ILE A 50 0.09 -6.26 -13.32
CA ILE A 50 -0.57 -6.90 -12.18
C ILE A 50 -1.77 -7.74 -12.65
N THR A 51 -1.88 -8.96 -12.14
CA THR A 51 -3.06 -9.81 -12.38
C THR A 51 -4.20 -9.39 -11.44
N HIS A 52 -5.45 -9.72 -11.79
CA HIS A 52 -6.58 -9.48 -10.90
C HIS A 52 -6.40 -10.14 -9.54
N LYS A 53 -5.99 -11.42 -9.54
CA LYS A 53 -5.76 -12.19 -8.31
C LYS A 53 -4.73 -11.50 -7.41
N MET A 54 -3.63 -11.02 -7.99
CA MET A 54 -2.59 -10.32 -7.22
C MET A 54 -3.12 -9.00 -6.68
N LEU A 55 -3.77 -8.16 -7.50
CA LEU A 55 -4.28 -6.88 -7.02
C LEU A 55 -5.28 -7.05 -5.87
N SER A 56 -6.26 -7.95 -6.02
CA SER A 56 -7.23 -8.22 -4.96
C SER A 56 -6.56 -8.71 -3.67
N GLN A 57 -5.55 -9.59 -3.78
CA GLN A 57 -4.81 -10.09 -2.63
C GLN A 57 -4.05 -8.96 -1.93
N GLN A 58 -3.35 -8.10 -2.68
CA GLN A 58 -2.56 -7.02 -2.13
C GLN A 58 -3.43 -5.93 -1.49
N LEU A 59 -4.59 -5.60 -2.08
CA LEU A 59 -5.54 -4.66 -1.48
C LEU A 59 -6.11 -5.22 -0.17
N LYS A 60 -6.47 -6.50 -0.12
CA LYS A 60 -6.95 -7.14 1.10
C LYS A 60 -5.90 -7.15 2.21
N GLU A 61 -4.64 -7.43 1.87
CA GLU A 61 -3.53 -7.36 2.83
C GLU A 61 -3.33 -5.93 3.34
N LEU A 62 -3.25 -4.94 2.45
CA LEU A 62 -3.08 -3.54 2.83
C LEU A 62 -4.24 -3.00 3.67
N GLU A 63 -5.46 -3.44 3.41
CA GLU A 63 -6.64 -3.09 4.21
C GLU A 63 -6.55 -3.73 5.60
N SER A 64 -6.21 -5.03 5.66
CA SER A 64 -6.02 -5.75 6.92
C SER A 64 -4.86 -5.21 7.77
N ASP A 65 -3.79 -4.76 7.12
CA ASP A 65 -2.61 -4.16 7.75
C ASP A 65 -2.86 -2.67 8.09
N GLY A 66 -4.03 -2.12 7.74
CA GLY A 66 -4.47 -0.77 8.08
C GLY A 66 -3.89 0.35 7.22
N PHE A 67 -3.21 0.04 6.10
CA PHE A 67 -2.64 1.05 5.19
C PHE A 67 -3.71 1.74 4.34
N ILE A 68 -4.74 1.01 3.93
CA ILE A 68 -5.78 1.53 3.04
C ILE A 68 -7.17 1.37 3.66
N HIS A 69 -8.03 2.35 3.37
CA HIS A 69 -9.46 2.28 3.63
C HIS A 69 -10.18 1.89 2.35
N ARG A 70 -11.09 0.92 2.46
CA ARG A 70 -11.95 0.46 1.37
C ARG A 70 -13.38 0.89 1.65
N GLU A 71 -13.94 1.70 0.77
CA GLU A 71 -15.30 2.20 0.88
C GLU A 71 -16.18 1.56 -0.20
N GLU A 72 -17.28 0.94 0.23
CA GLU A 72 -18.33 0.43 -0.67
C GLU A 72 -19.51 1.39 -0.73
N TYR A 73 -19.91 1.75 -1.94
CA TYR A 73 -21.09 2.56 -2.17
C TYR A 73 -22.22 1.67 -2.72
N PRO A 74 -23.28 1.41 -1.93
CA PRO A 74 -24.44 0.64 -2.37
C PRO A 74 -25.31 1.49 -3.30
N GLN A 75 -24.87 1.64 -4.54
CA GLN A 75 -25.55 2.37 -5.60
C GLN A 75 -25.58 1.52 -6.88
N VAL A 76 -26.33 1.96 -7.90
CA VAL A 76 -26.34 1.31 -9.22
C VAL A 76 -25.64 2.22 -10.24
N PRO A 77 -24.55 1.77 -10.90
CA PRO A 77 -23.81 0.53 -10.64
C PRO A 77 -22.99 0.59 -9.33
N PRO A 78 -22.73 -0.56 -8.67
CA PRO A 78 -21.97 -0.61 -7.43
C PRO A 78 -20.57 -0.03 -7.63
N LYS A 79 -20.08 0.68 -6.62
CA LYS A 79 -18.83 1.42 -6.67
C LYS A 79 -18.01 1.09 -5.42
N VAL A 80 -16.71 0.84 -5.64
CA VAL A 80 -15.74 0.60 -4.55
C VAL A 80 -14.56 1.52 -4.77
N GLU A 81 -14.16 2.21 -3.71
CA GLU A 81 -13.03 3.11 -3.70
C GLU A 81 -12.02 2.73 -2.62
N TYR A 82 -10.77 3.08 -2.88
CA TYR A 82 -9.63 2.85 -2.01
C TYR A 82 -8.94 4.18 -1.75
N SER A 83 -8.50 4.39 -0.51
CA SER A 83 -7.76 5.58 -0.10
C SER A 83 -6.75 5.23 0.98
N LEU A 84 -5.73 6.06 1.21
CA LEU A 84 -4.83 5.86 2.34
C LEU A 84 -5.52 6.22 3.66
N THR A 85 -5.35 5.37 4.66
CA THR A 85 -5.63 5.75 6.05
C THR A 85 -4.56 6.73 6.56
N ASP A 86 -4.74 7.27 7.76
CA ASP A 86 -3.70 8.10 8.38
C ASP A 86 -2.44 7.28 8.72
N PHE A 87 -2.59 5.99 9.08
CA PHE A 87 -1.45 5.08 9.21
C PHE A 87 -0.77 4.86 7.86
N GLY A 88 -1.51 4.66 6.78
CA GLY A 88 -0.96 4.53 5.43
C GLY A 88 -0.19 5.77 4.97
N LYS A 89 -0.65 6.97 5.33
CA LYS A 89 0.08 8.22 5.06
C LYS A 89 1.37 8.36 5.86
N SER A 90 1.47 7.70 7.02
CA SER A 90 2.67 7.80 7.87
C SER A 90 3.94 7.23 7.20
N ILE A 91 3.80 6.37 6.18
CA ILE A 91 4.93 5.76 5.47
C ILE A 91 5.47 6.60 4.30
N LEU A 92 4.78 7.69 3.94
CA LEU A 92 5.17 8.54 2.81
C LEU A 92 6.59 9.12 2.91
N PRO A 93 7.08 9.53 4.10
CA PRO A 93 8.48 9.95 4.23
C PRO A 93 9.49 8.86 3.86
N VAL A 94 9.19 7.60 4.17
CA VAL A 94 10.04 6.45 3.80
C VAL A 94 10.04 6.26 2.30
N LEU A 95 8.85 6.28 1.67
CA LEU A 95 8.70 6.19 0.22
C LEU A 95 9.42 7.32 -0.52
N LYS A 96 9.37 8.54 0.03
CA LYS A 96 10.11 9.68 -0.52
C LYS A 96 11.62 9.42 -0.53
N GLY A 97 12.19 8.94 0.58
CA GLY A 97 13.61 8.58 0.65
C GLY A 97 14.00 7.47 -0.33
N MET A 98 13.14 6.46 -0.50
CA MET A 98 13.34 5.42 -1.52
C MET A 98 13.30 6.00 -2.94
N SER A 99 12.36 6.91 -3.22
CA SER A 99 12.25 7.59 -4.51
C SER A 99 13.50 8.42 -4.81
N GLU A 100 13.96 9.23 -3.87
CA GLU A 100 15.17 10.07 -4.02
C GLU A 100 16.42 9.23 -4.31
N TRP A 101 16.60 8.14 -3.56
CA TRP A 101 17.68 7.19 -3.80
C TRP A 101 17.56 6.53 -5.19
N GLY A 102 16.35 6.10 -5.56
CA GLY A 102 16.05 5.49 -6.85
C GLY A 102 16.39 6.42 -8.02
N THR A 103 15.92 7.66 -7.97
CA THR A 103 16.23 8.70 -8.97
C THR A 103 17.74 8.93 -9.11
N SER A 104 18.47 8.92 -8.00
CA SER A 104 19.93 9.14 -8.00
C SER A 104 20.73 7.96 -8.56
N ASN A 105 20.15 6.76 -8.69
CA ASN A 105 20.86 5.53 -9.05
C ASN A 105 20.22 4.75 -10.21
N MET A 106 19.15 5.26 -10.85
CA MET A 106 18.36 4.54 -11.85
C MET A 106 19.13 4.14 -13.14
N ASN A 107 20.34 4.67 -13.34
CA ASN A 107 21.19 4.45 -14.51
C ASN A 107 22.55 3.81 -14.17
N LYS A 108 22.69 3.21 -12.98
CA LYS A 108 23.84 2.36 -12.65
C LYS A 108 23.57 0.93 -13.11
#